data_AF-A0A353W2X1-F1
#
_entry.id   AF-A0A353W2X1-F1
#
_cell.length_a   1.000
_cell.length_b   1.000
_cell.length_c   1.000
_cell.angle_alpha   90.00
_cell.angle_beta   90.00
_cell.angle_gamma   90.00
#
_symmetry.space_group_name_H-M   'P 1'
#
loop_
_entity.id
_entity.type
_entity.pdbx_description
1 polymer ?
#
loop_
_entity_poly.entity_id
_entity_poly.type
_entity_poly.pdbx_seq_one_letter_code
_entity_poly.pdbx_strand_id
1 'polypeptide(L)'
;MSVLSMKKLLEAGVHFGHQTRRWNPKMAEYIFTERNGIYIIDLQKTTVLIDKAYAFVKDVVANGDEIIFVGTKKQAQESIKKEAERCEMHFVSQRWLGGMLTNYKTIRSRIDRLHELEKMEEDGKFDMLPKKEVIKLRHEAERLEKFLGGIKNMNKLPGAMFIVDPKKERIAISEAKIMGIPIIAIVDTNCDPDEIDIVIPGNDDAIRAVKLLTATMADAVIEARQGMQMVDSVSVVELGEEVPEEEFSEEV
;
A
#
# COMPACT_ATOMS: atom_id res chain seq x y z
N MET A 1 14.74 -15.85 7.89
CA MET A 1 15.75 -14.76 7.95
C MET A 1 15.00 -13.48 8.23
N SER A 2 15.46 -12.66 9.17
CA SER A 2 14.83 -11.37 9.48
C SER A 2 15.00 -10.42 8.29
N VAL A 3 13.89 -9.89 7.78
CA VAL A 3 13.88 -9.03 6.57
C VAL A 3 14.66 -7.73 6.83
N LEU A 4 14.55 -7.20 8.05
CA LEU A 4 15.29 -6.02 8.49
C LEU A 4 16.20 -6.33 9.68
N SER A 5 17.37 -5.70 9.69
CA SER A 5 18.24 -5.70 10.87
C SER A 5 17.72 -4.69 11.89
N MET A 6 17.75 -5.07 13.18
CA MET A 6 17.43 -4.17 14.29
C MET A 6 18.27 -2.88 14.27
N LYS A 7 19.53 -2.96 13.81
CA LYS A 7 20.40 -1.78 13.67
C LYS A 7 19.80 -0.75 12.70
N LYS A 8 19.24 -1.20 11.57
CA LYS A 8 18.58 -0.31 10.58
C LYS A 8 17.32 0.33 11.17
N LEU A 9 16.52 -0.43 11.92
CA LEU A 9 15.32 0.10 12.60
C LEU A 9 15.68 1.16 13.64
N LEU A 10 16.79 0.96 14.37
CA LEU A 10 17.31 1.90 15.35
C LEU A 10 17.78 3.20 14.67
N GLU A 11 18.58 3.09 13.61
CA GLU A 11 19.12 4.23 12.84
C GLU A 11 18.02 5.05 12.15
N ALA A 12 16.96 4.38 11.69
CA ALA A 12 15.81 5.04 11.07
C ALA A 12 14.87 5.71 12.09
N GLY A 13 15.03 5.43 13.39
CA GLY A 13 14.21 6.02 14.45
C GLY A 13 12.84 5.38 14.62
N VAL A 14 12.67 4.11 14.24
CA VAL A 14 11.39 3.36 14.34
C VAL A 14 10.96 3.14 15.79
N HIS A 15 11.91 3.07 16.71
CA HIS A 15 11.69 2.80 18.13
C HIS A 15 11.09 3.97 18.93
N PHE A 16 11.08 5.18 18.37
CA PHE A 16 10.51 6.33 19.08
C PHE A 16 8.99 6.33 18.97
N GLY A 17 8.30 6.29 20.09
CA GLY A 17 6.86 6.52 20.16
C GLY A 17 6.51 7.96 20.49
N HIS A 18 5.29 8.16 20.97
CA HIS A 18 4.77 9.45 21.41
C HIS A 18 5.05 9.74 22.89
N GLN A 19 4.69 10.96 23.30
CA GLN A 19 4.71 11.38 24.70
C GLN A 19 3.80 10.51 25.57
N THR A 20 4.21 10.26 26.81
CA THR A 20 3.49 9.38 27.77
C THR A 20 2.03 9.77 28.00
N ARG A 21 1.66 11.04 27.85
CA ARG A 21 0.27 11.53 27.97
C ARG A 21 -0.66 11.17 26.80
N ARG A 22 -0.12 10.72 25.65
CA ARG A 22 -0.87 10.49 24.41
C ARG A 22 -1.02 9.01 24.05
N TRP A 23 -0.54 8.11 24.89
CA TRP A 23 -0.50 6.68 24.60
C TRP A 23 -1.87 6.01 24.76
N ASN A 24 -2.01 4.85 24.12
CA ASN A 24 -3.12 3.93 24.29
C ASN A 24 -2.68 2.78 25.20
N PRO A 25 -3.40 2.48 26.30
CA PRO A 25 -3.07 1.38 27.21
C PRO A 25 -2.89 0.01 26.55
N LYS A 26 -3.61 -0.25 25.44
CA LYS A 26 -3.49 -1.52 24.70
C LYS A 26 -2.12 -1.70 24.01
N MET A 27 -1.42 -0.60 23.74
CA MET A 27 -0.05 -0.65 23.21
C MET A 27 0.99 -1.04 24.27
N ALA A 28 0.60 -1.26 25.53
CA ALA A 28 1.52 -1.64 26.61
C ALA A 28 2.38 -2.85 26.26
N GLU A 29 1.84 -3.81 25.52
CA GLU A 29 2.60 -5.00 25.12
C GLU A 29 3.72 -4.70 24.12
N TYR A 30 3.62 -3.63 23.33
CA TYR A 30 4.64 -3.26 22.34
C TYR A 30 5.64 -2.21 22.86
N ILE A 31 5.38 -1.63 24.04
CA ILE A 31 6.22 -0.61 24.65
C ILE A 31 7.28 -1.31 25.51
N PHE A 32 8.55 -0.95 25.28
CA PHE A 32 9.68 -1.46 26.05
C PHE A 32 9.90 -0.66 27.34
N THR A 33 10.03 0.67 27.23
CA THR A 33 10.30 1.56 28.37
C THR A 33 9.93 3.00 28.03
N GLU A 34 10.03 3.91 29.00
CA GLU A 34 9.94 5.35 28.78
C GLU A 34 11.28 6.04 29.06
N ARG A 35 11.64 7.02 28.24
CA ARG A 35 12.83 7.84 28.45
C ARG A 35 12.53 9.29 28.09
N ASN A 36 12.83 10.22 29.00
CA ASN A 36 12.57 11.66 28.80
C ASN A 36 11.11 11.98 28.44
N GLY A 37 10.16 11.21 28.97
CA GLY A 37 8.73 11.40 28.70
C GLY A 37 8.25 10.92 27.33
N ILE A 38 9.05 10.14 26.60
CA ILE A 38 8.71 9.49 25.33
C ILE A 38 8.75 7.98 25.52
N TYR A 39 7.71 7.27 25.05
CA TYR A 39 7.72 5.82 25.04
C TYR A 39 8.65 5.27 23.96
N ILE A 40 9.38 4.21 24.29
CA ILE A 40 10.26 3.48 23.39
C ILE A 40 9.56 2.16 23.05
N ILE A 41 9.41 1.90 21.76
CA ILE A 41 8.80 0.69 21.21
C ILE A 41 9.84 -0.44 21.20
N ASP A 42 9.40 -1.65 21.53
CA ASP A 42 10.24 -2.85 21.52
C ASP A 42 10.52 -3.32 20.09
N LEU A 43 11.75 -3.06 19.64
CA LEU A 43 12.19 -3.46 18.30
C LEU A 43 12.26 -4.97 18.09
N GLN A 44 12.41 -5.78 19.14
CA GLN A 44 12.39 -7.25 19.00
C GLN A 44 11.02 -7.71 18.52
N LYS A 45 9.96 -7.20 19.14
CA LYS A 45 8.58 -7.46 18.73
C LYS A 45 8.32 -6.89 17.34
N THR A 46 8.78 -5.67 17.07
CA THR A 46 8.68 -5.07 15.74
C THR A 46 9.32 -5.94 14.66
N THR A 47 10.51 -6.50 14.87
CA THR A 47 11.16 -7.35 13.85
C THR A 47 10.34 -8.59 13.51
N VAL A 48 9.79 -9.29 14.51
CA VAL A 48 8.96 -10.49 14.30
C VAL A 48 7.66 -10.14 13.56
N LEU A 49 7.05 -9.02 13.90
CA LEU A 49 5.80 -8.58 13.28
C LEU A 49 6.01 -8.04 11.86
N ILE A 50 7.16 -7.42 11.58
CA ILE A 50 7.55 -7.06 10.22
C ILE A 50 7.71 -8.32 9.36
N ASP A 51 8.37 -9.36 9.86
CA ASP A 51 8.52 -10.61 9.12
C ASP A 51 7.14 -11.26 8.83
N LYS A 52 6.21 -11.20 9.79
CA LYS A 52 4.82 -11.66 9.60
C LYS A 52 4.08 -10.84 8.54
N ALA A 53 4.18 -9.51 8.59
CA ALA A 53 3.58 -8.62 7.61
C ALA A 53 4.16 -8.85 6.21
N TYR A 54 5.48 -9.01 6.14
CA TYR A 54 6.20 -9.26 4.90
C TYR A 54 5.79 -10.57 4.23
N ALA A 55 5.67 -11.65 5.01
CA ALA A 55 5.17 -12.94 4.51
C ALA A 55 3.73 -12.82 4.01
N PHE A 56 2.85 -12.18 4.78
CA PHE A 56 1.46 -11.98 4.38
C PHE A 56 1.32 -11.15 3.10
N VAL A 57 2.10 -10.08 2.95
CA VAL A 57 2.14 -9.29 1.71
C VAL A 57 2.55 -10.16 0.52
N LYS A 58 3.56 -11.02 0.69
CA LYS A 58 3.97 -11.96 -0.36
C LYS A 58 2.84 -12.91 -0.74
N ASP A 59 2.13 -13.47 0.24
CA ASP A 59 1.03 -14.40 -0.01
C ASP A 59 -0.13 -13.73 -0.75
N VAL A 60 -0.53 -12.52 -0.35
CA VAL A 60 -1.59 -11.74 -1.03
C VAL A 60 -1.24 -11.49 -2.49
N VAL A 61 -0.01 -11.03 -2.75
CA VAL A 61 0.45 -10.75 -4.11
C VAL A 61 0.60 -12.05 -4.92
N ALA A 62 1.09 -13.12 -4.31
CA ALA A 62 1.20 -14.45 -4.94
C ALA A 62 -0.17 -15.07 -5.29
N ASN A 63 -1.26 -14.63 -4.66
CA ASN A 63 -2.62 -15.00 -5.06
C ASN A 63 -3.18 -14.14 -6.21
N GLY A 64 -2.41 -13.16 -6.71
CA GLY A 64 -2.83 -12.25 -7.77
C GLY A 64 -3.71 -11.09 -7.29
N ASP A 65 -3.71 -10.80 -5.99
CA ASP A 65 -4.40 -9.64 -5.43
C ASP A 65 -3.49 -8.43 -5.30
N GLU A 66 -4.11 -7.25 -5.42
CA GLU A 66 -3.43 -5.96 -5.36
C GLU A 66 -3.46 -5.41 -3.93
N ILE A 67 -2.44 -4.63 -3.60
CA ILE A 67 -2.32 -3.95 -2.31
C ILE A 67 -2.44 -2.45 -2.53
N ILE A 68 -3.15 -1.78 -1.62
CA ILE A 68 -3.22 -0.31 -1.60
C ILE A 68 -2.41 0.24 -0.44
N PHE A 69 -1.53 1.20 -0.73
CA PHE A 69 -0.72 1.92 0.25
C PHE A 69 -1.40 3.22 0.64
N VAL A 70 -1.69 3.42 1.93
CA VAL A 70 -2.44 4.57 2.43
C VAL A 70 -1.66 5.32 3.50
N GLY A 71 -1.48 6.62 3.30
CA GLY A 71 -0.93 7.49 4.32
C GLY A 71 -0.96 8.94 3.88
N THR A 72 -1.82 9.69 4.56
CA THR A 72 -2.14 11.10 4.29
C THR A 72 -1.27 12.05 5.10
N LYS A 73 -0.58 11.53 6.11
CA LYS A 73 0.37 12.26 6.95
C LYS A 73 1.51 12.82 6.11
N LYS A 74 1.91 14.08 6.35
CA LYS A 74 2.93 14.78 5.55
C LYS A 74 4.23 13.99 5.41
N GLN A 75 4.63 13.29 6.47
CA GLN A 75 5.84 12.48 6.53
C GLN A 75 5.74 11.16 5.74
N ALA A 76 4.52 10.70 5.46
CA ALA A 76 4.24 9.47 4.73
C ALA A 76 3.97 9.70 3.23
N GLN A 77 3.45 10.87 2.84
CA GLN A 77 2.91 11.10 1.48
C GLN A 77 3.91 10.76 0.36
N GLU A 78 5.14 11.27 0.45
CA GLU A 78 6.17 11.06 -0.56
C GLU A 78 6.64 9.60 -0.59
N SER A 79 6.90 9.03 0.58
CA SER A 79 7.35 7.65 0.72
C SER A 79 6.32 6.67 0.16
N ILE A 80 5.04 6.85 0.49
CA ILE A 80 3.97 5.98 -0.02
C ILE A 80 3.82 6.10 -1.53
N LYS A 81 3.77 7.33 -2.05
CA LYS A 81 3.63 7.54 -3.49
C LYS A 81 4.79 6.88 -4.24
N LYS A 82 6.03 7.18 -3.84
CA LYS A 82 7.22 6.71 -4.53
C LYS A 82 7.36 5.19 -4.49
N GLU A 83 7.16 4.58 -3.32
CA GLU A 83 7.36 3.13 -3.18
C GLU A 83 6.20 2.33 -3.81
N ALA A 84 4.96 2.86 -3.79
CA ALA A 84 3.83 2.24 -4.48
C ALA A 84 3.96 2.33 -6.01
N GLU A 85 4.39 3.48 -6.54
CA GLU A 85 4.72 3.61 -7.97
C GLU A 85 5.84 2.64 -8.38
N ARG A 86 6.84 2.45 -7.51
CA ARG A 86 7.96 1.53 -7.75
C ARG A 86 7.53 0.06 -7.81
N CYS A 87 6.55 -0.37 -7.01
CA CYS A 87 6.02 -1.73 -7.06
C CYS A 87 4.79 -1.89 -7.97
N GLU A 88 4.41 -0.81 -8.68
CA GLU A 88 3.23 -0.69 -9.54
C GLU A 88 1.92 -1.04 -8.81
N MET A 89 1.81 -0.68 -7.53
CA MET A 89 0.63 -0.86 -6.72
C MET A 89 -0.11 0.47 -6.50
N HIS A 90 -1.35 0.36 -6.02
CA HIS A 90 -2.20 1.52 -5.78
C HIS A 90 -1.82 2.28 -4.52
N PHE A 91 -2.10 3.58 -4.49
CA PHE A 91 -1.83 4.40 -3.31
C PHE A 91 -2.83 5.53 -3.09
N VAL A 92 -2.90 5.98 -1.83
CA VAL A 92 -3.59 7.20 -1.40
C VAL A 92 -2.67 7.98 -0.48
N SER A 93 -2.02 9.02 -1.03
CA SER A 93 -1.05 9.84 -0.29
C SER A 93 -1.61 11.18 0.20
N GLN A 94 -2.75 11.65 -0.34
CA GLN A 94 -3.29 12.97 -0.04
C GLN A 94 -4.42 12.93 0.99
N ARG A 95 -5.57 12.41 0.61
CA ARG A 95 -6.74 12.32 1.48
C ARG A 95 -7.57 11.11 1.11
N TRP A 96 -7.91 10.30 2.11
CA TRP A 96 -8.92 9.28 1.98
C TRP A 96 -10.31 9.92 1.85
N LEU A 97 -10.98 9.69 0.73
CA LEU A 97 -12.37 10.10 0.54
C LEU A 97 -13.27 9.01 1.12
N GLY A 98 -14.26 9.41 1.93
CA GLY A 98 -15.24 8.45 2.45
C GLY A 98 -16.00 7.78 1.31
N GLY A 99 -16.16 6.47 1.40
CA GLY A 99 -16.77 5.63 0.37
C GLY A 99 -15.79 5.12 -0.69
N MET A 100 -14.48 5.27 -0.50
CA MET A 100 -13.44 4.74 -1.41
C MET A 100 -13.59 3.23 -1.63
N LEU A 101 -13.93 2.48 -0.58
CA LEU A 101 -14.15 1.03 -0.68
C LEU A 101 -15.64 0.69 -0.64
N THR A 102 -16.39 1.29 0.29
CA THR A 102 -17.80 0.93 0.53
C THR A 102 -18.75 1.48 -0.54
N ASN A 103 -18.40 2.57 -1.22
CA ASN A 103 -19.16 3.15 -2.34
C ASN A 103 -18.28 3.24 -3.60
N TYR A 104 -17.59 2.13 -3.91
CA TYR A 104 -16.66 2.05 -5.03
C TYR A 104 -17.31 2.42 -6.37
N LYS A 105 -18.61 2.15 -6.58
CA LYS A 105 -19.33 2.55 -7.81
C LYS A 105 -19.30 4.05 -8.06
N THR A 106 -19.47 4.86 -7.00
CA THR A 106 -19.43 6.32 -7.13
C THR A 106 -18.01 6.81 -7.36
N ILE A 107 -17.03 6.19 -6.71
CA ILE A 107 -15.62 6.52 -6.87
C ILE A 107 -15.15 6.18 -8.29
N ARG A 108 -15.58 5.03 -8.83
CA ARG A 108 -15.33 4.63 -10.21
C ARG A 108 -15.84 5.67 -11.20
N SER A 109 -17.07 6.16 -11.04
CA SER A 109 -17.59 7.24 -11.91
C SER A 109 -16.75 8.52 -11.87
N ARG A 110 -16.06 8.80 -10.75
CA ARG A 110 -15.14 9.95 -10.64
C ARG A 110 -13.78 9.67 -11.30
N ILE A 111 -13.33 8.42 -11.31
CA ILE A 111 -12.15 7.97 -12.05
C ILE A 111 -12.44 8.01 -13.55
N ASP A 112 -13.61 7.53 -13.98
CA ASP A 112 -14.04 7.61 -15.38
C ASP A 112 -14.07 9.06 -15.85
N ARG A 113 -14.58 9.97 -15.01
CA ARG A 113 -14.54 11.42 -15.25
C ARG A 113 -13.12 11.97 -15.39
N LEU A 114 -12.16 11.46 -14.62
CA LEU A 114 -10.76 11.85 -14.73
C LEU A 114 -10.19 11.41 -16.09
N HIS A 115 -10.42 10.16 -16.50
CA HIS A 115 -9.99 9.66 -17.81
C HIS A 115 -10.64 10.43 -18.96
N GLU A 116 -11.91 10.83 -18.84
CA GLU A 116 -12.57 11.72 -19.81
C GLU A 116 -11.86 13.07 -19.94
N LEU A 117 -11.47 13.69 -18.82
CA LEU A 117 -10.80 14.98 -18.80
C LEU A 117 -9.38 14.88 -19.41
N GLU A 118 -8.62 13.83 -19.07
CA GLU A 118 -7.31 13.55 -19.66
C GLU A 118 -7.44 13.37 -21.18
N LYS A 119 -8.40 12.56 -21.64
CA LYS A 119 -8.66 12.36 -23.07
C LYS A 119 -9.11 13.63 -23.79
N MET A 120 -9.92 14.47 -23.16
CA MET A 120 -10.33 15.75 -23.74
C MET A 120 -9.14 16.72 -23.91
N GLU A 121 -8.17 16.68 -22.99
CA GLU A 121 -6.94 17.47 -23.09
C GLU A 121 -6.02 16.92 -24.20
N GLU A 122 -5.86 15.59 -24.30
CA GLU A 122 -5.10 14.94 -25.37
C GLU A 122 -5.69 15.16 -26.77
N ASP A 123 -7.03 15.10 -26.90
CA ASP A 123 -7.76 15.35 -28.15
C ASP A 123 -7.70 16.83 -28.60
N GLY A 124 -7.14 17.74 -27.79
CA GLY A 124 -7.10 19.18 -28.08
C GLY A 124 -8.46 19.88 -27.97
N LYS A 125 -9.48 19.24 -27.38
CA LYS A 125 -10.83 19.84 -27.22
C LYS A 125 -10.82 21.08 -26.33
N PHE A 126 -9.83 21.20 -25.44
CA PHE A 126 -9.66 22.37 -24.59
C PHE A 126 -9.38 23.64 -25.41
N ASP A 127 -8.73 23.53 -26.56
CA ASP A 127 -8.41 24.68 -27.41
C ASP A 127 -9.63 25.27 -28.12
N MET A 128 -10.71 24.47 -28.25
CA MET A 128 -11.98 24.91 -28.83
C MET A 128 -12.90 25.57 -27.82
N LEU A 129 -12.58 25.52 -26.52
CA LEU A 129 -13.41 26.05 -25.44
C LEU A 129 -12.96 27.46 -25.01
N PRO A 130 -13.88 28.26 -24.44
CA PRO A 130 -13.50 29.52 -23.82
C PRO A 130 -12.49 29.32 -22.70
N LYS A 131 -11.47 30.20 -22.61
CA LYS A 131 -10.41 30.13 -21.57
C LYS A 131 -10.95 29.97 -20.14
N LYS A 132 -12.09 30.57 -19.81
CA LYS A 132 -12.73 30.45 -18.50
C LYS A 132 -13.20 29.03 -18.19
N GLU A 133 -13.67 28.30 -19.19
CA GLU A 133 -14.14 26.92 -19.04
C GLU A 133 -12.96 25.96 -18.96
N VAL A 134 -11.94 26.18 -19.78
CA VAL A 134 -10.68 25.41 -19.73
C VAL A 134 -10.05 25.45 -18.34
N ILE A 135 -10.00 26.64 -17.71
CA ILE A 135 -9.46 26.78 -16.35
C ILE A 135 -10.27 25.96 -15.34
N LYS A 136 -11.61 25.92 -15.47
CA LYS A 136 -12.46 25.11 -14.58
C LYS A 136 -12.21 23.61 -14.77
N LEU A 137 -12.13 23.15 -16.03
CA LEU A 137 -11.87 21.75 -16.36
C LEU A 137 -10.48 21.31 -15.89
N ARG A 138 -9.46 22.14 -16.06
CA ARG A 138 -8.11 21.89 -15.54
C ARG A 138 -8.09 21.79 -14.02
N HIS A 139 -8.74 22.71 -13.31
CA HIS A 139 -8.85 22.61 -11.85
C HIS A 139 -9.64 21.38 -11.39
N GLU A 140 -10.65 20.94 -12.16
CA GLU A 140 -11.36 19.69 -11.89
C GLU A 140 -10.41 18.49 -12.06
N ALA A 141 -9.67 18.43 -13.17
CA ALA A 141 -8.69 17.38 -13.47
C ALA A 141 -7.57 17.33 -12.42
N GLU A 142 -6.92 18.47 -12.11
CA GLU A 142 -5.89 18.58 -11.08
C GLU A 142 -6.39 18.08 -9.71
N ARG A 143 -7.64 18.41 -9.37
CA ARG A 143 -8.24 17.99 -8.11
C ARG A 143 -8.50 16.49 -8.11
N LEU A 144 -9.03 15.94 -9.19
CA LEU A 144 -9.28 14.50 -9.32
C LEU A 144 -7.98 13.71 -9.31
N GLU A 145 -6.97 14.10 -10.09
CA GLU A 145 -5.66 13.45 -10.14
C GLU A 145 -4.98 13.48 -8.76
N LYS A 146 -5.06 14.61 -8.05
CA LYS A 146 -4.49 14.73 -6.70
C LYS A 146 -5.06 13.73 -5.71
N PHE A 147 -6.35 13.39 -5.80
CA PHE A 147 -7.01 12.52 -4.81
C PHE A 147 -7.22 11.07 -5.29
N LEU A 148 -7.40 10.86 -6.58
CA LEU A 148 -7.76 9.57 -7.18
C LEU A 148 -6.66 9.00 -8.08
N GLY A 149 -5.62 9.77 -8.41
CA GLY A 149 -4.58 9.35 -9.36
C GLY A 149 -3.90 8.03 -8.97
N GLY A 150 -3.70 7.78 -7.67
CA GLY A 150 -3.09 6.53 -7.20
C GLY A 150 -4.00 5.29 -7.24
N ILE A 151 -5.31 5.46 -7.47
CA ILE A 151 -6.28 4.37 -7.62
C ILE A 151 -6.93 4.34 -9.02
N LYS A 152 -6.46 5.18 -9.96
CA LYS A 152 -7.10 5.32 -11.28
C LYS A 152 -7.05 4.04 -12.12
N ASN A 153 -6.00 3.25 -11.95
CA ASN A 153 -5.80 1.98 -12.63
C ASN A 153 -6.37 0.77 -11.87
N MET A 154 -7.07 1.00 -10.75
CA MET A 154 -7.57 -0.08 -9.90
C MET A 154 -8.85 -0.66 -10.50
N ASN A 155 -8.80 -1.94 -10.88
CA ASN A 155 -9.91 -2.61 -11.58
C ASN A 155 -10.85 -3.38 -10.63
N LYS A 156 -10.30 -3.93 -9.54
CA LYS A 156 -11.00 -4.66 -8.49
C LYS A 156 -10.67 -4.06 -7.13
N LEU A 157 -11.40 -4.45 -6.09
CA LEU A 157 -11.04 -4.07 -4.73
C LEU A 157 -9.69 -4.70 -4.35
N PRO A 158 -8.87 -4.02 -3.52
CA PRO A 158 -7.58 -4.55 -3.09
C PRO A 158 -7.78 -5.75 -2.16
N GLY A 159 -6.86 -6.71 -2.22
CA GLY A 159 -6.84 -7.87 -1.33
C GLY A 159 -6.27 -7.55 0.05
N ALA A 160 -5.49 -6.48 0.19
CA ALA A 160 -5.02 -5.99 1.48
C ALA A 160 -4.73 -4.48 1.45
N MET A 161 -4.68 -3.87 2.63
CA MET A 161 -4.29 -2.46 2.80
C MET A 161 -3.04 -2.34 3.67
N PHE A 162 -2.11 -1.49 3.24
CA PHE A 162 -1.00 -1.03 4.08
C PHE A 162 -1.25 0.41 4.51
N ILE A 163 -1.36 0.66 5.82
CA ILE A 163 -1.75 1.95 6.39
C ILE A 163 -0.64 2.53 7.27
N VAL A 164 -0.38 3.82 7.12
CA VAL A 164 0.49 4.59 8.03
C VAL A 164 -0.39 5.48 8.90
N ASP A 165 -0.23 5.40 10.23
CA ASP A 165 -0.99 6.14 11.26
C ASP A 165 -2.50 5.78 11.28
N PRO A 166 -2.91 4.65 11.87
CA PRO A 166 -4.32 4.26 12.02
C PRO A 166 -5.23 5.34 12.59
N LYS A 167 -4.71 6.17 13.50
CA LYS A 167 -5.49 7.21 14.17
C LYS A 167 -5.87 8.32 13.22
N LYS A 168 -5.03 8.63 12.24
CA LYS A 168 -5.30 9.61 11.20
C LYS A 168 -6.12 9.02 10.05
N GLU A 169 -6.02 7.71 9.82
CA GLU A 169 -6.63 6.97 8.70
C GLU A 169 -7.89 6.16 9.11
N ARG A 170 -8.56 6.54 10.21
CA ARG A 170 -9.73 5.82 10.76
C ARG A 170 -10.85 5.49 9.77
N ILE A 171 -11.11 6.39 8.81
CA ILE A 171 -12.15 6.18 7.80
C ILE A 171 -11.78 5.00 6.89
N ALA A 172 -10.52 4.94 6.47
CA ALA A 172 -10.01 3.85 5.64
C ALA A 172 -10.11 2.50 6.37
N ILE A 173 -9.72 2.48 7.64
CA ILE A 173 -9.83 1.28 8.50
C ILE A 173 -11.28 0.84 8.68
N SER A 174 -12.17 1.78 8.95
CA SER A 174 -13.60 1.46 9.14
C SER A 174 -14.21 0.87 7.88
N GLU A 175 -13.89 1.43 6.72
CA GLU A 175 -14.34 0.90 5.43
C GLU A 175 -13.74 -0.47 5.11
N ALA A 176 -12.44 -0.64 5.33
CA ALA A 176 -11.75 -1.91 5.11
C ALA A 176 -12.38 -3.04 5.95
N LYS A 177 -12.66 -2.78 7.23
CA LYS A 177 -13.35 -3.71 8.11
C LYS A 177 -14.74 -4.09 7.63
N ILE A 178 -15.53 -3.13 7.16
CA ILE A 178 -16.86 -3.39 6.60
C ILE A 178 -16.77 -4.30 5.37
N MET A 179 -15.74 -4.10 4.55
CA MET A 179 -15.52 -4.87 3.32
C MET A 179 -14.78 -6.20 3.56
N GLY A 180 -14.32 -6.47 4.79
CA GLY A 180 -13.52 -7.66 5.11
C GLY A 180 -12.11 -7.66 4.50
N ILE A 181 -11.57 -6.47 4.18
CA ILE A 181 -10.23 -6.33 3.62
C ILE A 181 -9.21 -6.29 4.76
N PRO A 182 -8.21 -7.20 4.78
CA PRO A 182 -7.20 -7.26 5.84
C PRO A 182 -6.29 -6.02 5.83
N ILE A 183 -5.92 -5.58 7.04
CA ILE A 183 -5.20 -4.34 7.28
C ILE A 183 -3.86 -4.63 7.93
N ILE A 184 -2.80 -4.12 7.30
CA ILE A 184 -1.45 -4.05 7.82
C ILE A 184 -1.18 -2.59 8.15
N ALA A 185 -0.69 -2.27 9.34
CA ALA A 185 -0.43 -0.87 9.67
C ALA A 185 0.81 -0.64 10.51
N ILE A 186 1.45 0.51 10.29
CA ILE A 186 2.42 1.08 11.22
C ILE A 186 1.66 1.71 12.38
N VAL A 187 1.81 1.13 13.57
CA VAL A 187 1.07 1.53 14.76
C VAL A 187 2.02 2.15 15.77
N ASP A 188 1.86 3.44 16.01
CA ASP A 188 2.54 4.13 17.12
C ASP A 188 1.75 3.91 18.42
N THR A 189 2.41 4.18 19.54
CA THR A 189 1.92 4.15 20.93
C THR A 189 0.59 4.85 21.18
N ASN A 190 0.13 5.75 20.31
CA ASN A 190 -1.11 6.53 20.46
C ASN A 190 -2.33 5.91 19.74
N CYS A 191 -2.13 4.80 19.02
CA CYS A 191 -3.13 4.10 18.20
C CYS A 191 -3.67 2.86 18.93
N ASP A 192 -4.83 2.35 18.50
CA ASP A 192 -5.39 1.09 19.02
C ASP A 192 -4.91 -0.09 18.14
N PRO A 193 -4.15 -1.06 18.67
CA PRO A 193 -3.67 -2.20 17.89
C PRO A 193 -4.79 -3.17 17.52
N ASP A 194 -5.89 -3.24 18.28
CA ASP A 194 -7.00 -4.18 18.02
C ASP A 194 -7.76 -3.84 16.73
N GLU A 195 -7.56 -2.63 16.20
CA GLU A 195 -8.19 -2.23 14.95
C GLU A 195 -7.51 -2.82 13.70
N ILE A 196 -6.34 -3.43 13.86
CA ILE A 196 -5.43 -3.82 12.77
C ILE A 196 -5.17 -5.33 12.83
N ASP A 197 -5.23 -6.00 11.68
CA ASP A 197 -5.02 -7.45 11.60
C ASP A 197 -3.53 -7.83 11.76
N ILE A 198 -2.64 -7.03 11.15
CA ILE A 198 -1.19 -7.17 11.29
C ILE A 198 -0.58 -5.85 11.72
N VAL A 199 -0.29 -5.76 13.02
CA VAL A 199 0.33 -4.60 13.66
C VAL A 199 1.83 -4.59 13.40
N ILE A 200 2.37 -3.47 12.91
CA ILE A 200 3.81 -3.19 12.87
C ILE A 200 4.07 -2.07 13.88
N PRO A 201 4.52 -2.37 15.11
CA PRO A 201 4.81 -1.34 16.11
C PRO A 201 5.98 -0.47 15.64
N GLY A 202 5.75 0.83 15.46
CA GLY A 202 6.77 1.73 14.96
C GLY A 202 6.36 3.19 14.90
N ASN A 203 7.37 4.04 14.75
CA ASN A 203 7.21 5.49 14.59
C ASN A 203 6.59 5.87 13.24
N ASP A 204 5.46 6.57 13.28
CA ASP A 204 4.78 7.10 12.09
C ASP A 204 5.08 8.60 11.82
N ASP A 205 5.78 9.29 12.73
CA ASP A 205 6.14 10.70 12.64
C ASP A 205 7.49 10.93 11.95
N ALA A 206 8.40 9.95 11.99
CA ALA A 206 9.71 10.04 11.37
C ALA A 206 9.69 9.61 9.90
N ILE A 207 10.07 10.53 9.00
CA ILE A 207 10.14 10.28 7.55
C ILE A 207 11.03 9.05 7.24
N ARG A 208 12.17 8.91 7.94
CA ARG A 208 13.10 7.79 7.74
C ARG A 208 12.49 6.45 8.16
N ALA A 209 11.74 6.43 9.25
CA ALA A 209 11.06 5.23 9.75
C ALA A 209 9.96 4.79 8.77
N VAL A 210 9.08 5.71 8.39
CA VAL A 210 8.00 5.44 7.43
C VAL A 210 8.60 4.98 6.10
N LYS A 211 9.60 5.69 5.56
CA LYS A 211 10.27 5.29 4.32
C LYS A 211 10.85 3.89 4.39
N LEU A 212 11.54 3.54 5.48
CA LEU A 212 12.14 2.21 5.65
C LEU A 212 11.06 1.12 5.65
N LEU A 213 10.00 1.30 6.43
CA LEU A 213 8.93 0.31 6.56
C LEU A 213 8.13 0.18 5.26
N THR A 214 7.75 1.29 4.64
CA THR A 214 7.05 1.29 3.35
C THR A 214 7.89 0.67 2.25
N ALA A 215 9.19 1.01 2.16
CA ALA A 215 10.08 0.40 1.17
C ALA A 215 10.21 -1.11 1.37
N THR A 216 10.28 -1.57 2.62
CA THR A 216 10.35 -3.01 2.94
C THR A 216 9.09 -3.75 2.50
N MET A 217 7.90 -3.15 2.67
CA MET A 217 6.65 -3.74 2.17
C MET A 217 6.59 -3.71 0.64
N ALA A 218 7.08 -2.66 -0.01
CA ALA A 218 7.17 -2.60 -1.46
C ALA A 218 8.18 -3.62 -2.02
N ASP A 219 9.29 -3.88 -1.33
CA ASP A 219 10.25 -4.94 -1.69
C ASP A 219 9.56 -6.32 -1.63
N ALA A 220 8.72 -6.57 -0.62
CA ALA A 220 7.93 -7.80 -0.51
C ALA A 220 7.02 -8.03 -1.74
N VAL A 221 6.34 -6.97 -2.19
CA VAL A 221 5.50 -7.00 -3.40
C VAL A 221 6.32 -7.32 -4.64
N ILE A 222 7.45 -6.65 -4.83
CA ILE A 222 8.32 -6.84 -6.00
C ILE A 222 8.85 -8.27 -6.05
N GLU A 223 9.33 -8.79 -4.92
CA GLU A 223 9.84 -10.16 -4.82
C GLU A 223 8.75 -11.20 -5.12
N ALA A 224 7.51 -10.99 -4.64
CA ALA A 224 6.39 -11.89 -4.94
C ALA A 224 6.07 -11.90 -6.44
N ARG A 225 6.02 -10.73 -7.08
CA ARG A 225 5.75 -10.63 -8.54
C ARG A 225 6.85 -11.26 -9.38
N GLN A 226 8.12 -11.12 -8.98
CA GLN A 226 9.24 -11.79 -9.66
C GLN A 226 9.15 -13.31 -9.54
N GLY A 227 8.76 -13.82 -8.35
CA GLY A 227 8.49 -15.24 -8.15
C GLY A 227 7.40 -15.77 -9.08
N MET A 228 6.30 -15.02 -9.23
CA MET A 228 5.21 -15.38 -10.15
C MET A 228 5.68 -15.41 -11.62
N GLN A 229 6.45 -14.42 -12.06
CA GLN A 229 6.99 -14.39 -13.43
C GLN A 229 7.88 -15.60 -13.73
N MET A 230 8.67 -16.05 -12.75
CA MET A 230 9.46 -17.28 -12.91
C MET A 230 8.56 -18.51 -13.01
N VAL A 231 7.54 -18.64 -12.17
CA VAL A 231 6.61 -19.80 -12.20
C VAL A 231 5.80 -19.83 -13.50
N ASP A 232 5.32 -18.68 -13.98
CA ASP A 232 4.62 -18.58 -15.28
C ASP A 232 5.56 -18.91 -16.44
N SER A 233 6.82 -18.50 -16.39
CA SER A 233 7.79 -18.86 -17.43
C SER A 233 8.12 -20.36 -17.43
N VAL A 234 8.13 -21.02 -16.27
CA VAL A 234 8.40 -22.47 -16.16
C VAL A 234 7.18 -23.28 -16.60
N SER A 235 5.96 -22.86 -16.25
CA SER A 235 4.74 -23.55 -16.68
C SER A 235 4.52 -23.48 -18.19
N VAL A 236 4.91 -22.37 -18.83
CA VAL A 236 4.88 -22.25 -20.31
C VAL A 236 5.91 -23.16 -20.98
N VAL A 237 7.05 -23.46 -20.33
CA VAL A 237 8.04 -24.42 -20.84
C VAL A 237 7.54 -25.86 -20.68
N GLU A 238 6.89 -26.21 -19.56
CA GLU A 238 6.32 -27.55 -19.34
C GLU A 238 5.13 -27.86 -20.29
N LEU A 239 4.36 -26.85 -20.70
CA LEU A 239 3.28 -27.00 -21.70
C LEU A 239 3.79 -27.05 -23.16
N GLY A 240 5.08 -26.83 -23.39
CA GLY A 240 5.71 -26.82 -24.73
C GLY A 240 6.44 -28.10 -25.12
N GLU A 241 6.60 -29.07 -24.20
CA GLU A 241 7.20 -30.38 -24.48
C GLU A 241 6.11 -31.46 -24.66
N GLU A 242 5.25 -31.31 -25.66
CA GLU A 242 4.65 -32.49 -26.29
C GLU A 242 5.67 -33.05 -27.30
N VAL A 243 6.32 -34.14 -26.90
CA VAL A 243 7.26 -34.92 -27.72
C VAL A 243 6.54 -35.39 -28.99
N PRO A 244 7.08 -35.20 -30.21
CA PRO A 244 6.46 -35.75 -31.40
C PRO A 244 6.54 -37.28 -31.34
N GLU A 245 5.39 -37.96 -31.44
CA GLU A 245 5.33 -39.41 -31.64
C GLU A 245 6.08 -39.77 -32.93
N GLU A 246 7.14 -40.58 -32.82
CA GLU A 246 7.79 -41.20 -33.97
C GLU A 246 6.83 -42.22 -34.60
N GLU A 247 6.22 -41.85 -35.73
CA GLU A 247 5.59 -42.81 -36.65
C GLU A 247 6.68 -43.75 -37.23
N PHE A 248 6.78 -44.95 -36.69
CA PHE A 248 7.45 -46.05 -37.38
C PHE A 248 6.61 -46.45 -38.60
N SER A 249 7.15 -46.15 -39.78
CA SER A 249 6.64 -46.61 -41.06
C SER A 249 6.93 -48.11 -41.22
N GLU A 250 5.87 -48.91 -41.34
CA GLU A 250 5.91 -50.22 -41.97
C GLU A 250 5.99 -50.04 -43.50
N GLU A 251 6.98 -50.67 -44.14
CA GLU A 251 7.04 -51.07 -45.57
C GLU A 251 8.51 -51.52 -45.84
N VAL A 252 8.91 -52.65 -46.43
CA VAL A 252 8.33 -53.83 -47.12
C VAL A 252 9.33 -55.00 -46.92
#